data_AF-A0A132B8V2-F1
#
_entry.id   AF-A0A132B8V2-F1
#
_cell.length_a   1.000
_cell.length_b   1.000
_cell.length_c   1.000
_cell.angle_alpha   90.00
_cell.angle_beta   90.00
_cell.angle_gamma   90.00
#
_symmetry.space_group_name_H-M   'P 1'
#
loop_
_entity.id
_entity.type
_entity.pdbx_description
1 polymer ?
#
loop_
_entity_poly.entity_id
_entity_poly.type
_entity_poly.pdbx_seq_one_letter_code
_entity_poly.pdbx_strand_id
1 'polypeptide(L)'
;QIRLSEIKSHDGSSPRPWVTRGRSVYDITDWIGVHPGGEVILRAAGGSIDAYWDIFSIHKKQDVYDILEQYKIGEIDEQDLIDGKLPSEAIDDPFTTDPARHPELRTLTAKPCNAETPGKGLAEFLTPNEMFYVRNHMWVPVVEDGKHELTIELPDGEEKSYTLKDLKERFPMHKVTATLQCAGNRRKDMTDHAKATNGLQWTAGAISTAEWEGVKLKDVLADAGLKPESLPEDAKHAQFTGLEAYGASIPMTKAVDPHGDVLLAFKMNGKDLPRDHGYPLRVIVPGNVAARSVKWLRKIVISDEESLSQWQRRDYKCFGPNDTKPDWSKAKSIQEMPITSAITSISNPSSPPSDSKHDNPISVEGYAYSGGGREIVRVDVSTDGGKTWDQAELVDDQMSGARAWCWKRWRYSGLKRNSGKTTVLVKATDEAYNTQPESYEAIYNTRGNLATAWHRVEI
;
A
#
# COMPACT_ATOMS: atom_id res chain seq x y z
N GLN A 1 23.72 -29.47 -22.20
CA GLN A 1 22.63 -28.88 -23.01
C GLN A 1 21.37 -29.59 -22.56
N ILE A 2 20.33 -28.83 -22.19
CA ILE A 2 19.11 -29.33 -21.54
C ILE A 2 17.90 -28.82 -22.35
N ARG A 3 16.93 -29.68 -22.65
CA ARG A 3 15.72 -29.29 -23.42
C ARG A 3 14.75 -28.48 -22.56
N LEU A 4 14.02 -27.53 -23.14
CA LEU A 4 12.96 -26.79 -22.44
C LEU A 4 11.85 -27.69 -21.92
N SER A 5 11.53 -28.79 -22.62
CA SER A 5 10.55 -29.77 -22.15
C SER A 5 10.99 -30.47 -20.87
N GLU A 6 12.28 -30.76 -20.73
CA GLU A 6 12.86 -31.32 -19.51
C GLU A 6 12.82 -30.30 -18.38
N ILE A 7 13.26 -29.06 -18.64
CA ILE A 7 13.21 -27.97 -17.66
C ILE A 7 11.78 -27.77 -17.12
N LYS A 8 10.77 -27.77 -18.00
CA LYS A 8 9.35 -27.64 -17.60
C LYS A 8 8.87 -28.76 -16.67
N SER A 9 9.47 -29.94 -16.72
CA SER A 9 9.13 -31.05 -15.79
C SER A 9 9.72 -30.85 -14.39
N HIS A 10 10.67 -29.92 -14.23
CA HIS A 10 11.28 -29.51 -12.97
C HIS A 10 10.58 -28.26 -12.39
N ASP A 11 9.24 -28.32 -12.32
CA ASP A 11 8.39 -27.24 -11.80
C ASP A 11 8.42 -27.13 -10.27
N GLY A 12 7.59 -26.23 -9.71
CA GLY A 12 7.55 -25.97 -8.26
C GLY A 12 7.05 -27.13 -7.40
N SER A 13 6.47 -28.17 -8.00
CA SER A 13 6.05 -29.41 -7.32
C SER A 13 7.09 -30.53 -7.43
N SER A 14 8.10 -30.36 -8.29
CA SER A 14 9.18 -31.31 -8.48
C SER A 14 10.07 -31.41 -7.24
N PRO A 15 10.61 -32.60 -6.91
CA PRO A 15 11.64 -32.74 -5.87
C PRO A 15 12.96 -32.04 -6.24
N ARG A 16 13.13 -31.66 -7.51
CA ARG A 16 14.29 -30.91 -8.02
C ARG A 16 13.83 -29.73 -8.87
N PRO A 17 13.35 -28.63 -8.28
CA PRO A 17 12.87 -27.48 -9.04
C PRO A 17 14.03 -26.77 -9.75
N TRP A 18 13.86 -26.49 -11.04
CA TRP A 18 14.86 -25.80 -11.87
C TRP A 18 14.33 -24.46 -12.35
N VAL A 19 15.22 -23.50 -12.57
CA VAL A 19 14.89 -22.21 -13.19
C VAL A 19 15.87 -21.88 -14.29
N THR A 20 15.49 -20.96 -15.19
CA THR A 20 16.38 -20.46 -16.24
C THR A 20 16.59 -18.96 -16.13
N ARG A 21 17.79 -18.51 -16.48
CA ARG A 21 18.10 -17.08 -16.64
C ARG A 21 18.91 -16.89 -17.90
N GLY A 22 18.34 -16.20 -18.89
CA GLY A 22 18.88 -16.22 -20.24
C GLY A 22 18.97 -17.66 -20.76
N ARG A 23 20.20 -18.15 -20.96
CA ARG A 23 20.45 -19.52 -21.48
C ARG A 23 20.81 -20.52 -20.39
N SER A 24 21.24 -20.06 -19.22
CA SER A 24 21.69 -20.92 -18.13
C SER A 24 20.51 -21.60 -17.44
N VAL A 25 20.72 -22.83 -16.98
CA VAL A 25 19.78 -23.63 -16.19
C VAL A 25 20.36 -23.85 -14.80
N TYR A 26 19.53 -23.66 -13.78
CA TYR A 26 19.91 -23.71 -12.38
C TYR A 26 19.03 -24.69 -11.60
N ASP A 27 19.64 -25.54 -10.77
CA ASP A 27 18.92 -26.39 -9.81
C ASP A 27 18.86 -25.68 -8.46
N ILE A 28 17.68 -25.18 -8.10
CA ILE A 28 17.51 -24.32 -6.91
C ILE A 28 17.06 -25.10 -5.67
N THR A 29 17.09 -26.44 -5.71
CA THR A 29 16.61 -27.32 -4.63
C THR A 29 17.14 -26.89 -3.26
N ASP A 30 18.46 -26.73 -3.14
CA ASP A 30 19.12 -26.40 -1.87
C ASP A 30 19.02 -24.89 -1.51
N TRP A 31 18.63 -24.04 -2.47
CA TRP A 31 18.51 -22.59 -2.25
C TRP A 31 17.17 -22.19 -1.66
N ILE A 32 16.10 -22.95 -1.91
CA ILE A 32 14.72 -22.57 -1.53
C ILE A 32 14.59 -22.28 -0.03
N GLY A 33 15.15 -23.14 0.83
CA GLY A 33 15.04 -23.03 2.28
C GLY A 33 15.73 -21.79 2.87
N VAL A 34 16.68 -21.21 2.14
CA VAL A 34 17.45 -20.03 2.57
C VAL A 34 17.16 -18.78 1.72
N HIS A 35 16.27 -18.90 0.74
CA HIS A 35 15.88 -17.79 -0.12
C HIS A 35 15.11 -16.74 0.71
N PRO A 36 15.48 -15.44 0.69
CA PRO A 36 14.80 -14.42 1.50
C PRO A 36 13.32 -14.21 1.18
N GLY A 37 12.88 -14.56 -0.03
CA GLY A 37 11.45 -14.56 -0.42
C GLY A 37 10.73 -15.87 -0.09
N GLY A 38 11.39 -16.81 0.58
CA GLY A 38 10.92 -18.17 0.83
C GLY A 38 10.53 -18.89 -0.47
N GLU A 39 9.48 -19.69 -0.37
CA GLU A 39 8.91 -20.52 -1.45
C GLU A 39 8.39 -19.72 -2.65
N VAL A 40 8.31 -18.39 -2.61
CA VAL A 40 7.86 -17.58 -3.75
C VAL A 40 8.73 -17.80 -5.00
N ILE A 41 9.98 -18.21 -4.82
CA ILE A 41 10.88 -18.59 -5.92
C ILE A 41 10.33 -19.78 -6.75
N LEU A 42 9.57 -20.69 -6.13
CA LEU A 42 8.98 -21.86 -6.80
C LEU A 42 7.97 -21.48 -7.89
N ARG A 43 7.44 -20.26 -7.86
CA ARG A 43 6.55 -19.76 -8.94
C ARG A 43 7.25 -19.68 -10.29
N ALA A 44 8.57 -19.49 -10.29
CA ALA A 44 9.37 -19.45 -11.52
C ALA A 44 9.96 -20.82 -11.89
N ALA A 45 9.78 -21.84 -11.04
CA ALA A 45 10.32 -23.16 -11.30
C ALA A 45 9.67 -23.78 -12.55
N GLY A 46 10.48 -24.46 -13.35
CA GLY A 46 10.13 -24.93 -14.69
C GLY A 46 10.22 -23.85 -15.79
N GLY A 47 10.60 -22.62 -15.45
CA GLY A 47 10.59 -21.48 -16.38
C GLY A 47 11.68 -20.43 -16.13
N SER A 48 11.54 -19.28 -16.81
CA SER A 48 12.50 -18.18 -16.73
C SER A 48 12.24 -17.26 -15.53
N ILE A 49 13.31 -16.93 -14.82
CA ILE A 49 13.32 -15.93 -13.75
C ILE A 49 13.55 -14.49 -14.24
N ASP A 50 13.75 -14.27 -15.55
CA ASP A 50 14.13 -12.95 -16.09
C ASP A 50 13.10 -11.86 -15.77
N ALA A 51 11.80 -12.17 -15.92
CA ALA A 51 10.72 -11.22 -15.58
C ALA A 51 10.69 -10.90 -14.07
N TYR A 52 11.06 -11.85 -13.22
CA TYR A 52 11.10 -11.66 -11.76
C TYR A 52 12.26 -10.77 -11.33
N TRP A 53 13.39 -10.80 -12.05
CA TRP A 53 14.54 -9.93 -11.78
C TRP A 53 14.19 -8.44 -11.98
N ASP A 54 13.26 -8.15 -12.89
CA ASP A 54 12.76 -6.79 -13.10
C ASP A 54 11.79 -6.33 -12.01
N ILE A 55 11.00 -7.25 -11.45
CA ILE A 55 10.11 -6.98 -10.31
C ILE A 55 10.92 -6.75 -9.04
N PHE A 56 11.89 -7.61 -8.79
CA PHE A 56 12.68 -7.62 -7.56
C PHE A 56 14.10 -7.13 -7.84
N SER A 57 14.27 -5.81 -7.89
CA SER A 57 15.55 -5.17 -8.22
C SER A 57 16.71 -5.55 -7.31
N ILE A 58 16.45 -6.12 -6.12
CA ILE A 58 17.47 -6.66 -5.22
C ILE A 58 18.32 -7.74 -5.92
N HIS A 59 17.73 -8.52 -6.84
CA HIS A 59 18.45 -9.57 -7.54
C HIS A 59 19.40 -9.04 -8.62
N LYS A 60 19.37 -7.73 -8.91
CA LYS A 60 20.30 -7.10 -9.87
C LYS A 60 21.68 -6.82 -9.27
N LYS A 61 21.92 -7.17 -8.00
CA LYS A 61 23.23 -7.03 -7.37
C LYS A 61 24.16 -8.19 -7.74
N GLN A 62 25.46 -7.90 -7.76
CA GLN A 62 26.48 -8.87 -8.17
C GLN A 62 26.55 -10.09 -7.24
N ASP A 63 26.47 -9.89 -5.93
CA ASP A 63 26.44 -10.97 -4.93
C ASP A 63 25.31 -11.97 -5.19
N VAL A 64 24.13 -11.52 -5.63
CA VAL A 64 23.02 -12.40 -5.98
C VAL A 64 23.32 -13.21 -7.24
N TYR A 65 24.00 -12.63 -8.23
CA TYR A 65 24.44 -13.38 -9.40
C TYR A 65 25.49 -14.43 -9.05
N ASP A 66 26.43 -14.11 -8.17
CA ASP A 66 27.48 -15.02 -7.72
C ASP A 66 26.89 -16.18 -6.90
N ILE A 67 25.82 -15.95 -6.14
CA ILE A 67 25.05 -17.01 -5.48
C ILE A 67 24.35 -17.88 -6.53
N LEU A 68 23.61 -17.29 -7.46
CA LEU A 68 22.87 -18.03 -8.48
C LEU A 68 23.79 -18.95 -9.31
N GLU A 69 24.98 -18.48 -9.67
CA GLU A 69 25.92 -19.24 -10.49
C GLU A 69 26.42 -20.53 -9.83
N GLN A 70 26.40 -20.61 -8.49
CA GLN A 70 26.76 -21.84 -7.75
C GLN A 70 25.77 -22.98 -8.00
N TYR A 71 24.54 -22.66 -8.42
CA TYR A 71 23.47 -23.62 -8.68
C TYR A 71 23.35 -24.01 -10.15
N LYS A 72 24.27 -23.54 -11.01
CA LYS A 72 24.21 -23.79 -12.44
C LYS A 72 24.49 -25.27 -12.75
N ILE A 73 23.58 -25.89 -13.50
CA ILE A 73 23.69 -27.29 -13.93
C ILE A 73 23.90 -27.43 -15.44
N GLY A 74 23.73 -26.36 -16.22
CA GLY A 74 23.93 -26.40 -17.66
C GLY A 74 23.38 -25.19 -18.39
N GLU A 75 23.18 -25.39 -19.69
CA GLU A 75 22.64 -24.42 -20.64
C GLU A 75 21.48 -25.06 -21.42
N ILE A 76 20.54 -24.23 -21.86
CA ILE A 76 19.43 -24.62 -22.73
C ILE A 76 19.99 -25.03 -24.09
N ASP A 77 19.48 -26.15 -24.59
CA ASP A 77 19.81 -26.69 -25.90
C ASP A 77 19.46 -25.72 -27.05
N GLU A 78 20.38 -25.54 -28.00
CA GLU A 78 20.23 -24.61 -29.13
C GLU A 78 18.96 -24.87 -29.95
N GLN A 79 18.48 -26.11 -29.99
CA GLN A 79 17.27 -26.47 -30.73
C GLN A 79 15.99 -25.85 -30.15
N ASP A 80 16.02 -25.40 -28.90
CA ASP A 80 14.90 -24.73 -28.24
C ASP A 80 15.04 -23.20 -28.22
N LEU A 81 16.09 -22.66 -28.85
CA LEU A 81 16.35 -21.23 -28.91
C LEU A 81 15.94 -20.64 -30.27
N ILE A 82 15.45 -19.40 -30.25
CA ILE A 82 15.20 -18.57 -31.43
C ILE A 82 16.21 -17.41 -31.39
N ASP A 83 17.06 -17.31 -32.40
CA ASP A 83 18.17 -16.35 -32.46
C ASP A 83 19.06 -16.35 -31.21
N GLY A 84 19.30 -17.56 -30.65
CA GLY A 84 20.11 -17.76 -29.46
C GLY A 84 19.46 -17.30 -28.15
N LYS A 85 18.15 -17.04 -28.14
CA LYS A 85 17.36 -16.64 -26.96
C LYS A 85 16.18 -17.57 -26.74
N LEU A 86 15.67 -17.58 -25.51
CA LEU A 86 14.39 -18.20 -25.18
C LEU A 86 13.28 -17.64 -26.08
N PRO A 87 12.41 -18.49 -26.65
CA PRO A 87 11.18 -18.05 -27.32
C PRO A 87 10.33 -17.22 -26.36
N SER A 88 9.74 -16.12 -26.84
CA SER A 88 8.89 -15.24 -26.03
C SER A 88 7.72 -15.99 -25.38
N GLU A 89 7.20 -17.02 -26.04
CA GLU A 89 6.08 -17.83 -25.56
C GLU A 89 6.48 -18.80 -24.44
N ALA A 90 7.78 -19.01 -24.23
CA ALA A 90 8.32 -19.82 -23.15
C ALA A 90 8.64 -19.00 -21.89
N ILE A 91 8.47 -17.66 -21.94
CA ILE A 91 8.67 -16.78 -20.80
C ILE A 91 7.29 -16.42 -20.24
N ASP A 92 6.97 -16.98 -19.08
CA ASP A 92 5.69 -16.72 -18.41
C ASP A 92 5.61 -15.28 -17.92
N ASP A 93 4.48 -14.62 -18.19
CA ASP A 93 4.16 -13.32 -17.61
C ASP A 93 3.57 -13.50 -16.20
N PRO A 94 4.26 -13.05 -15.12
CA PRO A 94 3.81 -13.25 -13.75
C PRO A 94 2.46 -12.60 -13.43
N PHE A 95 2.01 -11.64 -14.26
CA PHE A 95 0.78 -10.86 -14.06
C PHE A 95 -0.42 -11.37 -14.85
N THR A 96 -0.31 -12.50 -15.56
CA THR A 96 -1.38 -13.03 -16.42
C THR A 96 -2.70 -13.26 -15.68
N THR A 97 -2.64 -13.60 -14.40
CA THR A 97 -3.81 -13.90 -13.56
C THR A 97 -4.30 -12.72 -12.73
N ASP A 98 -3.74 -11.52 -12.94
CA ASP A 98 -4.22 -10.31 -12.29
C ASP A 98 -5.69 -10.03 -12.65
N PRO A 99 -6.50 -9.53 -11.71
CA PRO A 99 -7.90 -9.22 -11.98
C PRO A 99 -8.06 -8.05 -12.98
N ALA A 100 -9.20 -8.01 -13.66
CA ALA A 100 -9.63 -6.82 -14.38
C ALA A 100 -10.00 -5.70 -13.38
N ARG A 101 -9.72 -4.46 -13.75
CA ARG A 101 -10.01 -3.27 -12.92
C ARG A 101 -10.94 -2.31 -13.64
N HIS A 102 -11.61 -1.46 -12.87
CA HIS A 102 -12.54 -0.46 -13.42
C HIS A 102 -11.81 0.52 -14.36
N PRO A 103 -12.34 0.82 -15.56
CA PRO A 103 -11.63 1.61 -16.57
C PRO A 103 -11.47 3.09 -16.19
N GLU A 104 -12.29 3.63 -15.28
CA GLU A 104 -12.15 5.02 -14.79
C GLU A 104 -11.00 5.20 -13.79
N LEU A 105 -10.39 4.12 -13.29
CA LEU A 105 -9.20 4.23 -12.45
C LEU A 105 -8.05 4.85 -13.23
N ARG A 106 -7.38 5.85 -12.66
CA ARG A 106 -6.20 6.42 -13.30
C ARG A 106 -5.01 5.51 -13.08
N THR A 107 -4.72 4.69 -14.08
CA THR A 107 -3.62 3.72 -14.04
C THR A 107 -2.28 4.40 -14.29
N LEU A 108 -1.33 4.27 -13.36
CA LEU A 108 0.04 4.76 -13.48
C LEU A 108 0.98 3.67 -14.03
N THR A 109 0.78 2.42 -13.59
CA THR A 109 1.48 1.25 -14.14
C THR A 109 0.52 0.08 -14.27
N ALA A 110 0.63 -0.69 -15.36
CA ALA A 110 -0.19 -1.89 -15.56
C ALA A 110 0.36 -3.12 -14.84
N LYS A 111 1.70 -3.29 -14.82
CA LYS A 111 2.40 -4.46 -14.28
C LYS A 111 3.65 -4.03 -13.49
N PRO A 112 3.65 -4.15 -12.14
CA PRO A 112 2.48 -4.39 -11.29
C PRO A 112 1.44 -3.27 -11.41
N CYS A 113 0.16 -3.61 -11.21
CA CYS A 113 -0.91 -2.61 -11.30
C CYS A 113 -0.80 -1.58 -10.16
N ASN A 114 -0.73 -0.30 -10.53
CA ASN A 114 -0.86 0.82 -9.61
C ASN A 114 -1.79 1.86 -10.24
N ALA A 115 -2.91 2.13 -9.58
CA ALA A 115 -3.97 2.97 -10.10
C ALA A 115 -4.64 3.76 -8.97
N GLU A 116 -4.93 5.04 -9.20
CA GLU A 116 -5.53 5.92 -8.19
C GLU A 116 -7.02 6.11 -8.39
N THR A 117 -7.71 6.38 -7.28
CA THR A 117 -9.14 6.67 -7.25
C THR A 117 -9.40 8.01 -7.95
N PRO A 118 -10.27 8.06 -8.97
CA PRO A 118 -10.64 9.31 -9.62
C PRO A 118 -11.48 10.19 -8.67
N GLY A 119 -11.59 11.49 -8.95
CA GLY A 119 -12.35 12.43 -8.11
C GLY A 119 -13.78 11.98 -7.78
N LYS A 120 -14.45 11.31 -8.73
CA LYS A 120 -15.79 10.71 -8.54
C LYS A 120 -15.82 9.68 -7.41
N GLY A 121 -14.82 8.79 -7.33
CA GLY A 121 -14.71 7.81 -6.24
C GLY A 121 -14.28 8.42 -4.90
N LEU A 122 -13.64 9.59 -4.92
CA LEU A 122 -13.26 10.36 -3.72
C LEU A 122 -14.40 11.24 -3.18
N ALA A 123 -15.51 11.38 -3.91
CA ALA A 123 -16.66 12.19 -3.48
C ALA A 123 -17.56 11.45 -2.46
N GLU A 124 -17.59 10.12 -2.54
CA GLU A 124 -18.34 9.27 -1.61
C GLU A 124 -17.59 9.11 -0.29
N PHE A 125 -18.33 8.95 0.82
CA PHE A 125 -17.70 8.73 2.13
C PHE A 125 -16.95 7.40 2.20
N LEU A 126 -17.61 6.31 1.76
CA LEU A 126 -16.98 5.02 1.53
C LEU A 126 -16.69 4.91 0.04
N THR A 127 -15.42 4.77 -0.32
CA THR A 127 -15.02 4.60 -1.71
C THR A 127 -15.53 3.25 -2.23
N PRO A 128 -16.25 3.19 -3.37
CA PRO A 128 -16.66 1.93 -3.97
C PRO A 128 -15.47 0.99 -4.20
N ASN A 129 -15.66 -0.31 -3.95
CA ASN A 129 -14.56 -1.29 -3.98
C ASN A 129 -13.80 -1.29 -5.31
N GLU A 130 -14.50 -1.15 -6.42
CA GLU A 130 -13.96 -1.12 -7.79
C GLU A 130 -13.22 0.19 -8.12
N MET A 131 -13.39 1.24 -7.32
CA MET A 131 -12.72 2.53 -7.45
C MET A 131 -11.68 2.78 -6.36
N PHE A 132 -11.57 1.91 -5.35
CA PHE A 132 -10.57 2.01 -4.29
C PHE A 132 -9.16 1.89 -4.89
N TYR A 133 -8.25 2.79 -4.52
CA TYR A 133 -6.93 2.84 -5.16
C TYR A 133 -6.18 1.50 -5.05
N VAL A 134 -5.51 1.11 -6.14
CA VAL A 134 -4.74 -0.13 -6.22
C VAL A 134 -3.26 0.22 -6.14
N ARG A 135 -2.57 -0.38 -5.17
CA ARG A 135 -1.11 -0.32 -5.07
C ARG A 135 -0.57 -1.73 -4.93
N ASN A 136 -0.03 -2.27 -6.02
CA ASN A 136 0.64 -3.56 -6.05
C ASN A 136 2.14 -3.38 -6.33
N HIS A 137 2.98 -4.12 -5.59
CA HIS A 137 4.41 -4.21 -5.87
C HIS A 137 4.76 -5.46 -6.70
N MET A 138 3.91 -6.49 -6.65
CA MET A 138 4.01 -7.75 -7.39
C MET A 138 2.67 -8.08 -8.05
N TRP A 139 2.53 -9.30 -8.57
CA TRP A 139 1.28 -9.88 -9.05
C TRP A 139 0.25 -9.99 -7.93
N VAL A 140 -1.01 -10.22 -8.32
CA VAL A 140 -2.10 -10.55 -7.40
C VAL A 140 -2.18 -12.06 -7.22
N PRO A 141 -1.97 -12.60 -6.00
CA PRO A 141 -2.15 -14.03 -5.73
C PRO A 141 -3.51 -14.57 -6.18
N VAL A 142 -3.52 -15.83 -6.60
CA VAL A 142 -4.73 -16.63 -6.82
C VAL A 142 -4.83 -17.55 -5.62
N VAL A 143 -5.93 -17.46 -4.89
CA VAL A 143 -6.17 -18.25 -3.69
C VAL A 143 -7.46 -19.01 -3.91
N GLU A 144 -7.38 -20.34 -3.88
CA GLU A 144 -8.55 -21.20 -3.94
C GLU A 144 -9.32 -21.18 -2.62
N ASP A 145 -10.63 -21.28 -2.70
CA ASP A 145 -11.51 -21.22 -1.53
C ASP A 145 -11.16 -22.33 -0.53
N GLY A 146 -11.01 -21.93 0.74
CA GLY A 146 -10.68 -22.85 1.83
C GLY A 146 -9.22 -23.33 1.90
N LYS A 147 -8.36 -22.97 0.93
CA LYS A 147 -6.93 -23.33 0.95
C LYS A 147 -6.02 -22.31 1.60
N HIS A 148 -6.57 -21.17 2.03
CA HIS A 148 -5.80 -20.15 2.73
C HIS A 148 -5.57 -20.53 4.20
N GLU A 149 -4.32 -20.37 4.63
CA GLU A 149 -3.89 -20.56 6.01
C GLU A 149 -3.05 -19.35 6.46
N LEU A 150 -3.30 -18.90 7.68
CA LEU A 150 -2.51 -17.91 8.39
C LEU A 150 -1.68 -18.61 9.46
N THR A 151 -0.36 -18.46 9.42
CA THR A 151 0.55 -18.93 10.48
C THR A 151 0.96 -17.77 11.38
N ILE A 152 0.92 -17.97 12.70
CA ILE A 152 1.46 -17.03 13.69
C ILE A 152 2.61 -17.71 14.42
N GLU A 153 3.79 -17.11 14.37
CA GLU A 153 4.99 -17.54 15.08
C GLU A 153 5.22 -16.64 16.30
N LEU A 154 5.31 -17.26 17.48
CA LEU A 154 5.59 -16.60 18.75
C LEU A 154 7.11 -16.45 18.99
N PRO A 155 7.55 -15.62 19.95
CA PRO A 155 8.98 -15.40 20.18
C PRO A 155 9.77 -16.65 20.59
N ASP A 156 9.11 -17.64 21.18
CA ASP A 156 9.70 -18.94 21.53
C ASP A 156 9.80 -19.92 20.35
N GLY A 157 9.34 -19.51 19.17
CA GLY A 157 9.30 -20.31 17.95
C GLY A 157 8.10 -21.23 17.84
N GLU A 158 7.16 -21.22 18.80
CA GLU A 158 5.90 -21.94 18.63
C GLU A 158 5.07 -21.32 17.51
N GLU A 159 4.57 -22.17 16.61
CA GLU A 159 3.71 -21.76 15.51
C GLU A 159 2.27 -22.24 15.73
N LYS A 160 1.31 -21.38 15.39
CA LYS A 160 -0.11 -21.73 15.34
C LYS A 160 -0.74 -21.27 14.04
N SER A 161 -1.46 -22.19 13.41
CA SER A 161 -2.16 -21.94 12.17
C SER A 161 -3.66 -21.70 12.36
N TYR A 162 -4.21 -20.87 11.49
CA TYR A 162 -5.63 -20.54 11.41
C TYR A 162 -6.09 -20.57 9.97
N THR A 163 -7.16 -21.31 9.68
CA THR A 163 -7.90 -21.17 8.43
C THR A 163 -8.78 -19.92 8.46
N LEU A 164 -9.26 -19.47 7.30
CA LEU A 164 -10.27 -18.39 7.27
C LEU A 164 -11.55 -18.76 8.05
N LYS A 165 -11.89 -20.06 8.10
CA LYS A 165 -13.02 -20.57 8.88
C LYS A 165 -12.78 -20.42 10.38
N ASP A 166 -11.58 -20.77 10.86
CA ASP A 166 -11.19 -20.57 12.26
C ASP A 166 -11.36 -19.12 12.68
N LEU A 167 -10.86 -18.18 11.87
CA LEU A 167 -10.99 -16.76 12.15
C LEU A 167 -12.47 -16.33 12.23
N LYS A 168 -13.31 -16.78 11.31
CA LYS A 168 -14.74 -16.42 11.27
C LYS A 168 -15.57 -17.01 12.42
N GLU A 169 -15.23 -18.21 12.88
CA GLU A 169 -16.05 -18.96 13.86
C GLU A 169 -15.61 -18.77 15.31
N ARG A 170 -14.31 -18.54 15.56
CA ARG A 170 -13.74 -18.53 16.92
C ARG A 170 -13.66 -17.16 17.56
N PHE A 171 -13.73 -16.08 16.77
CA PHE A 171 -13.47 -14.72 17.23
C PHE A 171 -14.65 -13.80 17.01
N PRO A 172 -14.83 -12.77 17.87
CA PRO A 172 -15.84 -11.74 17.65
C PRO A 172 -15.58 -10.95 16.36
N MET A 173 -16.67 -10.69 15.63
CA MET A 173 -16.63 -9.87 14.42
C MET A 173 -16.63 -8.39 14.76
N HIS A 174 -15.72 -7.64 14.13
CA HIS A 174 -15.59 -6.20 14.29
C HIS A 174 -15.66 -5.49 12.94
N LYS A 175 -16.26 -4.29 12.97
CA LYS A 175 -16.32 -3.36 11.85
C LYS A 175 -15.55 -2.09 12.20
N VAL A 176 -14.68 -1.66 11.30
CA VAL A 176 -13.88 -0.45 11.46
C VAL A 176 -13.87 0.32 10.14
N THR A 177 -14.36 1.56 10.16
CA THR A 177 -14.26 2.47 9.02
C THR A 177 -12.90 3.14 9.04
N ALA A 178 -12.03 2.78 8.10
CA ALA A 178 -10.66 3.28 8.08
C ALA A 178 -10.23 3.73 6.68
N THR A 179 -9.50 4.85 6.64
CA THR A 179 -8.84 5.35 5.44
C THR A 179 -7.47 4.71 5.30
N LEU A 180 -7.19 4.19 4.12
CA LEU A 180 -5.83 3.79 3.74
C LEU A 180 -5.23 4.88 2.87
N GLN A 181 -4.09 5.43 3.29
CA GLN A 181 -3.32 6.39 2.52
C GLN A 181 -1.94 5.83 2.17
N CYS A 182 -1.57 5.86 0.89
CA CYS A 182 -0.23 5.56 0.45
C CYS A 182 0.76 6.64 0.92
N ALA A 183 1.98 6.26 1.34
CA ALA A 183 3.03 7.21 1.72
C ALA A 183 3.33 8.24 0.62
N GLY A 184 3.13 7.84 -0.64
CA GLY A 184 3.36 8.65 -1.82
C GLY A 184 2.14 9.40 -2.36
N ASN A 185 1.02 9.42 -1.64
CA ASN A 185 -0.12 10.25 -2.04
C ASN A 185 0.36 11.69 -2.26
N ARG A 186 -0.06 12.32 -3.37
CA ARG A 186 0.38 13.67 -3.78
C ARG A 186 1.88 13.82 -4.09
N ARG A 187 2.58 12.72 -4.39
CA ARG A 187 3.97 12.77 -4.85
C ARG A 187 4.15 13.68 -6.07
N LYS A 188 3.20 13.67 -7.01
CA LYS A 188 3.24 14.52 -8.20
C LYS A 188 3.33 16.00 -7.81
N ASP A 189 2.55 16.44 -6.83
CA ASP A 189 2.58 17.84 -6.39
C ASP A 189 3.96 18.24 -5.83
N MET A 190 4.60 17.34 -5.06
CA MET A 190 5.98 17.59 -4.59
C MET A 190 6.98 17.66 -5.74
N THR A 191 6.82 16.82 -6.77
CA THR A 191 7.64 16.90 -8.00
C THR A 191 7.45 18.24 -8.72
N ASP A 192 6.20 18.64 -8.91
CA ASP A 192 5.85 19.82 -9.71
C ASP A 192 6.20 21.13 -8.99
N HIS A 193 6.13 21.14 -7.65
CA HIS A 193 6.30 22.36 -6.83
C HIS A 193 7.57 22.38 -5.97
N ALA A 194 8.45 21.39 -6.08
CA ALA A 194 9.75 21.44 -5.44
C ALA A 194 10.86 20.94 -6.38
N LYS A 195 11.11 19.64 -6.40
CA LYS A 195 12.17 19.00 -7.20
C LYS A 195 11.73 17.60 -7.61
N ALA A 196 12.33 17.05 -8.65
CA ALA A 196 12.06 15.70 -9.13
C ALA A 196 12.15 14.65 -8.02
N THR A 197 11.06 13.90 -7.81
CA THR A 197 11.00 12.81 -6.84
C THR A 197 11.06 11.45 -7.55
N ASN A 198 11.48 10.41 -6.82
CA ASN A 198 11.49 9.04 -7.28
C ASN A 198 10.25 8.27 -6.78
N GLY A 199 9.51 7.67 -7.71
CA GLY A 199 8.37 6.82 -7.42
C GLY A 199 7.17 7.16 -8.31
N LEU A 200 6.08 6.43 -8.08
CA LEU A 200 4.82 6.61 -8.80
C LEU A 200 4.26 8.03 -8.56
N GLN A 201 4.00 8.76 -9.63
CA GLN A 201 3.55 10.16 -9.59
C GLN A 201 2.04 10.26 -9.32
N TRP A 202 1.65 9.80 -8.14
CA TRP A 202 0.29 9.91 -7.61
C TRP A 202 -0.12 11.37 -7.48
N THR A 203 -1.36 11.68 -7.85
CA THR A 203 -2.02 12.93 -7.43
C THR A 203 -2.71 12.72 -6.09
N ALA A 204 -3.84 13.39 -5.85
CA ALA A 204 -4.60 13.30 -4.61
C ALA A 204 -5.40 12.00 -4.42
N GLY A 205 -5.28 11.01 -5.33
CA GLY A 205 -6.12 9.81 -5.35
C GLY A 205 -5.49 8.53 -4.80
N ALA A 206 -4.29 8.57 -4.22
CA ALA A 206 -3.68 7.40 -3.58
C ALA A 206 -4.12 7.28 -2.10
N ILE A 207 -5.42 7.43 -1.89
CA ILE A 207 -6.13 7.42 -0.62
C ILE A 207 -7.58 6.98 -0.88
N SER A 208 -8.13 6.15 0.00
CA SER A 208 -9.53 5.72 -0.07
C SER A 208 -10.02 5.25 1.29
N THR A 209 -11.33 5.26 1.50
CA THR A 209 -11.97 4.86 2.75
C THR A 209 -12.92 3.70 2.52
N ALA A 210 -12.92 2.72 3.43
CA ALA A 210 -13.87 1.62 3.42
C ALA A 210 -14.25 1.22 4.85
N GLU A 211 -15.40 0.56 5.00
CA GLU A 211 -15.73 -0.23 6.18
C GLU A 211 -15.06 -1.60 6.06
N TRP A 212 -14.13 -1.91 6.95
CA TRP A 212 -13.43 -3.18 7.02
C TRP A 212 -14.09 -4.06 8.07
N GLU A 213 -14.32 -5.33 7.73
CA GLU A 213 -14.90 -6.31 8.64
C GLU A 213 -14.00 -7.53 8.76
N GLY A 214 -13.77 -7.94 10.01
CA GLY A 214 -12.82 -8.99 10.38
C GLY A 214 -12.73 -9.20 11.87
N VAL A 215 -11.61 -9.75 12.32
CA VAL A 215 -11.33 -10.06 13.74
C VAL A 215 -10.17 -9.20 14.24
N LYS A 216 -10.15 -8.85 15.53
CA LYS A 216 -9.06 -8.06 16.09
C LYS A 216 -7.77 -8.87 16.14
N LEU A 217 -6.67 -8.28 15.66
CA LEU A 217 -5.35 -8.90 15.75
C LEU A 217 -4.99 -9.24 17.20
N LYS A 218 -5.30 -8.34 18.15
CA LYS A 218 -5.10 -8.57 19.58
C LYS A 218 -5.67 -9.92 20.05
N ASP A 219 -6.89 -10.26 19.64
CA ASP A 219 -7.60 -11.43 20.11
C ASP A 219 -7.02 -12.72 19.51
N VAL A 220 -6.61 -12.67 18.23
CA VAL A 220 -5.95 -13.80 17.56
C VAL A 220 -4.56 -14.05 18.14
N LEU A 221 -3.82 -12.99 18.50
CA LEU A 221 -2.54 -13.11 19.20
C LEU A 221 -2.72 -13.69 20.62
N ALA A 222 -3.80 -13.31 21.32
CA ALA A 222 -4.13 -13.88 22.63
C ALA A 222 -4.43 -15.38 22.54
N ASP A 223 -5.25 -15.79 21.57
CA ASP A 223 -5.51 -17.21 21.28
C ASP A 223 -4.22 -17.94 20.85
N ALA A 224 -3.32 -17.26 20.14
CA ALA A 224 -2.03 -17.84 19.77
C ALA A 224 -1.13 -18.21 20.96
N GLY A 225 -1.36 -17.63 22.14
CA GLY A 225 -0.59 -17.89 23.36
C GLY A 225 0.12 -16.66 23.91
N LEU A 226 0.03 -15.52 23.21
CA LEU A 226 0.56 -14.25 23.71
C LEU A 226 -0.33 -13.70 24.82
N LYS A 227 0.23 -12.95 25.76
CA LYS A 227 -0.53 -12.20 26.77
C LYS A 227 -0.48 -10.70 26.43
N PRO A 228 -1.49 -10.14 25.75
CA PRO A 228 -1.47 -8.74 25.30
C PRO A 228 -1.22 -7.71 26.41
N GLU A 229 -1.65 -8.01 27.64
CA GLU A 229 -1.50 -7.16 28.82
C GLU A 229 -0.10 -7.23 29.45
N SER A 230 0.72 -8.22 29.07
CA SER A 230 2.06 -8.47 29.62
C SER A 230 2.93 -9.13 28.55
N LEU A 231 3.37 -8.33 27.59
CA LEU A 231 4.21 -8.78 26.48
C LEU A 231 5.60 -9.26 26.95
N PRO A 232 6.12 -10.36 26.39
CA PRO A 232 7.53 -10.73 26.50
C PRO A 232 8.48 -9.60 26.06
N GLU A 233 9.72 -9.58 26.57
CA GLU A 233 10.71 -8.53 26.24
C GLU A 233 11.05 -8.50 24.74
N ASP A 234 11.08 -9.67 24.11
CA ASP A 234 11.31 -9.90 22.68
C ASP A 234 10.04 -9.71 21.82
N ALA A 235 8.88 -9.44 22.40
CA ALA A 235 7.65 -9.16 21.64
C ALA A 235 7.50 -7.65 21.36
N LYS A 236 8.35 -7.08 20.50
CA LYS A 236 8.36 -5.63 20.20
C LYS A 236 7.61 -5.26 18.92
N HIS A 237 7.56 -6.17 17.95
CA HIS A 237 6.95 -5.96 16.64
C HIS A 237 6.12 -7.17 16.20
N ALA A 238 4.99 -6.89 15.55
CA ALA A 238 4.28 -7.86 14.73
C ALA A 238 4.74 -7.66 13.27
N GLN A 239 5.46 -8.63 12.73
CA GLN A 239 5.87 -8.67 11.34
C GLN A 239 4.83 -9.42 10.52
N PHE A 240 4.45 -8.88 9.37
CA PHE A 240 3.43 -9.43 8.49
C PHE A 240 4.05 -9.78 7.14
N THR A 241 3.69 -10.94 6.59
CA THR A 241 4.13 -11.39 5.27
C THR A 241 2.94 -11.82 4.43
N GLY A 242 2.85 -11.28 3.20
CA GLY A 242 1.86 -11.65 2.19
C GLY A 242 2.33 -12.83 1.32
N LEU A 243 1.39 -13.46 0.62
CA LEU A 243 1.64 -14.60 -0.28
C LEU A 243 2.65 -14.28 -1.41
N GLU A 244 2.75 -13.02 -1.81
CA GLU A 244 3.66 -12.50 -2.83
C GLU A 244 5.03 -12.04 -2.26
N ALA A 245 5.34 -12.43 -1.02
CA ALA A 245 6.54 -12.05 -0.25
C ALA A 245 6.64 -10.56 0.13
N TYR A 246 5.58 -9.75 -0.05
CA TYR A 246 5.54 -8.43 0.56
C TYR A 246 5.56 -8.55 2.08
N GLY A 247 6.41 -7.76 2.75
CA GLY A 247 6.51 -7.76 4.20
C GLY A 247 6.50 -6.35 4.80
N ALA A 248 5.93 -6.20 5.99
CA ALA A 248 5.98 -4.98 6.79
C ALA A 248 5.84 -5.33 8.28
N SER A 249 6.00 -4.36 9.18
CA SER A 249 5.73 -4.57 10.61
C SER A 249 5.14 -3.34 11.27
N ILE A 250 4.43 -3.59 12.37
CA ILE A 250 3.97 -2.55 13.31
C ILE A 250 4.53 -2.81 14.71
N PRO A 251 4.69 -1.77 15.54
CA PRO A 251 5.00 -1.96 16.96
C PRO A 251 3.90 -2.78 17.65
N MET A 252 4.28 -3.65 18.58
CA MET A 252 3.32 -4.43 19.37
C MET A 252 2.38 -3.53 20.17
N THR A 253 2.85 -2.36 20.61
CA THR A 253 2.01 -1.34 21.25
C THR A 253 0.82 -0.91 20.39
N LYS A 254 0.90 -0.98 19.05
CA LYS A 254 -0.24 -0.76 18.15
C LYS A 254 -1.01 -2.05 17.90
N ALA A 255 -0.33 -3.19 17.75
CA ALA A 255 -0.94 -4.48 17.46
C ALA A 255 -1.93 -4.93 18.56
N VAL A 256 -1.60 -4.65 19.83
CA VAL A 256 -2.38 -5.07 20.99
C VAL A 256 -3.16 -3.95 21.69
N ASP A 257 -3.12 -2.71 21.17
CA ASP A 257 -3.89 -1.60 21.73
C ASP A 257 -5.40 -1.94 21.66
N PRO A 258 -6.12 -2.00 22.79
CA PRO A 258 -7.57 -2.27 22.80
C PRO A 258 -8.36 -1.23 22.01
N HIS A 259 -7.83 -0.01 21.88
CA HIS A 259 -8.36 1.10 21.09
C HIS A 259 -7.59 1.31 19.78
N GLY A 260 -6.77 0.36 19.36
CA GLY A 260 -5.97 0.46 18.13
C GLY A 260 -6.68 -0.06 16.88
N ASP A 261 -7.73 -0.87 17.06
CA ASP A 261 -8.58 -1.43 16.00
C ASP A 261 -7.82 -2.11 14.84
N VAL A 262 -6.68 -2.72 15.13
CA VAL A 262 -5.96 -3.51 14.12
C VAL A 262 -6.76 -4.77 13.82
N LEU A 263 -7.16 -4.93 12.56
CA LEU A 263 -7.99 -6.06 12.11
C LEU A 263 -7.21 -7.00 11.21
N LEU A 264 -7.53 -8.29 11.32
CA LEU A 264 -7.41 -9.26 10.24
C LEU A 264 -8.73 -9.27 9.49
N ALA A 265 -8.80 -8.50 8.40
CA ALA A 265 -10.00 -8.24 7.62
C ALA A 265 -10.16 -9.24 6.47
N PHE A 266 -11.39 -9.68 6.25
CA PHE A 266 -11.78 -10.53 5.11
C PHE A 266 -13.00 -10.00 4.34
N LYS A 267 -13.59 -8.90 4.82
CA LYS A 267 -14.64 -8.15 4.13
C LYS A 267 -14.29 -6.66 4.03
N MET A 268 -14.79 -6.03 2.97
CA MET A 268 -14.63 -4.63 2.64
C MET A 268 -15.94 -4.10 2.05
N ASN A 269 -16.50 -3.07 2.67
CA ASN A 269 -17.80 -2.47 2.35
C ASN A 269 -18.92 -3.53 2.24
N GLY A 270 -18.98 -4.41 3.24
CA GLY A 270 -20.02 -5.45 3.36
C GLY A 270 -19.89 -6.64 2.39
N LYS A 271 -18.88 -6.66 1.51
CA LYS A 271 -18.59 -7.77 0.58
C LYS A 271 -17.27 -8.43 0.95
N ASP A 272 -17.03 -9.65 0.47
CA ASP A 272 -15.71 -10.27 0.57
C ASP A 272 -14.65 -9.38 -0.08
N LEU A 273 -13.42 -9.46 0.42
CA LEU A 273 -12.30 -8.66 -0.14
C LEU A 273 -12.17 -8.91 -1.65
N PRO A 274 -12.10 -7.85 -2.47
CA PRO A 274 -11.67 -8.02 -3.85
C PRO A 274 -10.22 -8.52 -3.91
N ARG A 275 -9.87 -9.24 -4.98
CA ARG A 275 -8.51 -9.80 -5.15
C ARG A 275 -7.40 -8.76 -5.07
N ASP A 276 -7.55 -7.60 -5.70
CA ASP A 276 -6.58 -6.49 -5.61
C ASP A 276 -6.40 -5.93 -4.19
N HIS A 277 -7.39 -6.14 -3.31
CA HIS A 277 -7.40 -5.61 -1.96
C HIS A 277 -7.11 -6.69 -0.90
N GLY A 278 -6.64 -7.87 -1.30
CA GLY A 278 -6.06 -8.85 -0.38
C GLY A 278 -6.90 -10.09 -0.11
N TYR A 279 -7.81 -10.47 -1.01
CA TYR A 279 -8.56 -11.74 -0.86
C TYR A 279 -7.64 -12.93 -0.54
N PRO A 280 -7.93 -13.76 0.46
CA PRO A 280 -9.10 -13.70 1.33
C PRO A 280 -8.87 -12.94 2.65
N LEU A 281 -7.62 -12.60 2.99
CA LEU A 281 -7.26 -12.02 4.28
C LEU A 281 -6.21 -10.92 4.13
N ARG A 282 -6.41 -9.81 4.83
CA ARG A 282 -5.42 -8.74 4.96
C ARG A 282 -5.34 -8.20 6.37
N VAL A 283 -4.23 -7.55 6.69
CA VAL A 283 -4.14 -6.67 7.85
C VAL A 283 -4.74 -5.30 7.48
N ILE A 284 -5.48 -4.71 8.40
CA ILE A 284 -5.84 -3.29 8.42
C ILE A 284 -5.26 -2.68 9.68
N VAL A 285 -4.43 -1.64 9.50
CA VAL A 285 -3.78 -0.90 10.60
C VAL A 285 -4.29 0.55 10.59
N PRO A 286 -5.41 0.86 11.26
CA PRO A 286 -6.00 2.19 11.21
C PRO A 286 -5.05 3.28 11.71
N GLY A 287 -5.04 4.44 11.05
CA GLY A 287 -4.18 5.57 11.40
C GLY A 287 -2.72 5.46 10.93
N ASN A 288 -2.29 4.29 10.44
CA ASN A 288 -0.95 4.07 9.90
C ASN A 288 -0.92 4.18 8.38
N VAL A 289 0.27 4.37 7.83
CA VAL A 289 0.53 4.31 6.39
C VAL A 289 0.09 2.97 5.82
N ALA A 290 -0.57 2.99 4.66
CA ALA A 290 -1.17 1.80 4.08
C ALA A 290 -0.17 0.67 3.76
N ALA A 291 1.12 0.99 3.65
CA ALA A 291 2.20 0.01 3.51
C ALA A 291 2.25 -1.02 4.65
N ARG A 292 1.72 -0.71 5.84
CA ARG A 292 1.67 -1.64 6.98
C ARG A 292 0.43 -2.54 6.98
N SER A 293 -0.56 -2.24 6.14
CA SER A 293 -1.79 -3.01 5.97
C SER A 293 -1.59 -4.10 4.90
N VAL A 294 -0.74 -5.09 5.23
CA VAL A 294 -0.31 -6.17 4.31
C VAL A 294 -1.51 -6.94 3.77
N LYS A 295 -1.54 -7.11 2.45
CA LYS A 295 -2.56 -7.85 1.72
C LYS A 295 -2.16 -9.32 1.57
N TRP A 296 -3.15 -10.17 1.28
CA TRP A 296 -2.92 -11.59 1.02
C TRP A 296 -2.11 -12.24 2.15
N LEU A 297 -2.47 -11.92 3.39
CA LEU A 297 -1.68 -12.19 4.59
C LEU A 297 -1.52 -13.71 4.79
N ARG A 298 -0.26 -14.18 4.87
CA ARG A 298 0.10 -15.59 5.09
C ARG A 298 0.69 -15.83 6.48
N LYS A 299 1.56 -14.93 6.95
CA LYS A 299 2.32 -15.17 8.17
C LYS A 299 2.43 -13.92 9.04
N ILE A 300 2.34 -14.11 10.35
CA ILE A 300 2.64 -13.12 11.38
C ILE A 300 3.78 -13.67 12.24
N VAL A 301 4.83 -12.88 12.44
CA VAL A 301 5.95 -13.24 13.35
C VAL A 301 6.04 -12.18 14.43
N ILE A 302 6.04 -12.61 15.68
CA ILE A 302 6.29 -11.72 16.83
C ILE A 302 7.80 -11.69 17.07
N SER A 303 8.40 -10.51 16.99
CA SER A 303 9.86 -10.34 16.98
C SER A 303 10.28 -9.09 17.74
N ASP A 304 11.53 -9.09 18.21
CA ASP A 304 12.19 -7.97 18.87
C ASP A 304 12.63 -6.88 17.87
N GLU A 305 12.63 -7.22 16.58
CA GLU A 305 13.01 -6.34 15.49
C GLU A 305 11.87 -6.02 14.52
N GLU A 306 11.98 -4.88 13.83
CA GLU A 306 11.13 -4.60 12.67
C GLU A 306 11.32 -5.67 11.57
N SER A 307 10.30 -5.84 10.72
CA SER A 307 10.41 -6.69 9.54
C SER A 307 11.70 -6.38 8.76
N LEU A 308 12.39 -7.43 8.31
CA LEU A 308 13.61 -7.32 7.50
C LEU A 308 13.32 -7.03 6.03
N SER A 309 12.04 -6.93 5.64
CA SER A 309 11.66 -6.66 4.27
C SER A 309 12.27 -5.36 3.75
N GLN A 310 12.56 -5.32 2.44
CA GLN A 310 13.07 -4.09 1.82
C GLN A 310 12.11 -2.90 1.98
N TRP A 311 10.80 -3.14 2.06
CA TRP A 311 9.79 -2.09 2.22
C TRP A 311 9.71 -1.54 3.65
N GLN A 312 10.12 -2.31 4.65
CA GLN A 312 10.26 -1.80 6.01
C GLN A 312 11.63 -1.12 6.20
N ARG A 313 12.71 -1.76 5.75
CA ARG A 313 14.08 -1.32 6.06
C ARG A 313 14.63 -0.26 5.10
N ARG A 314 14.27 -0.32 3.82
CA ARG A 314 14.88 0.47 2.73
C ARG A 314 13.89 1.24 1.85
N ASP A 315 12.64 1.36 2.29
CA ASP A 315 11.63 2.23 1.69
C ASP A 315 10.69 2.78 2.77
N TYR A 316 9.72 3.62 2.40
CA TYR A 316 8.72 4.19 3.31
C TYR A 316 9.35 4.84 4.55
N LYS A 317 10.43 5.60 4.30
CA LYS A 317 11.10 6.52 5.22
C LYS A 317 11.21 7.89 4.55
N CYS A 318 11.50 8.91 5.35
CA CYS A 318 11.78 10.26 4.87
C CYS A 318 13.17 10.68 5.36
N PHE A 319 13.89 11.39 4.49
CA PHE A 319 15.18 11.99 4.78
C PHE A 319 15.12 13.47 4.45
N GLY A 320 16.04 14.25 5.02
CA GLY A 320 16.10 15.68 4.75
C GLY A 320 16.38 15.99 3.27
N PRO A 321 16.03 17.20 2.81
CA PRO A 321 16.10 17.59 1.39
C PRO A 321 17.52 17.58 0.80
N ASN A 322 18.55 17.63 1.65
CA ASN A 322 19.96 17.65 1.26
C ASN A 322 20.66 16.28 1.41
N ASP A 323 19.94 15.25 1.84
CA ASP A 323 20.53 13.94 2.09
C ASP A 323 20.56 13.11 0.79
N THR A 324 21.69 13.19 0.07
CA THR A 324 21.88 12.57 -1.25
C THR A 324 22.28 11.10 -1.18
N LYS A 325 22.79 10.64 -0.02
CA LYS A 325 23.19 9.26 0.25
C LYS A 325 22.63 8.83 1.60
N PRO A 326 21.29 8.72 1.72
CA PRO A 326 20.65 8.54 3.01
C PRO A 326 21.04 7.21 3.67
N ASP A 327 21.33 7.28 4.96
CA ASP A 327 21.53 6.11 5.81
C ASP A 327 20.18 5.62 6.35
N TRP A 328 19.66 4.57 5.71
CA TRP A 328 18.35 3.99 6.02
C TRP A 328 18.22 3.46 7.45
N SER A 329 19.32 3.16 8.12
CA SER A 329 19.30 2.67 9.51
C SER A 329 18.95 3.78 10.51
N LYS A 330 19.21 5.04 10.16
CA LYS A 330 19.00 6.20 11.04
C LYS A 330 17.59 6.80 10.95
N ALA A 331 16.87 6.54 9.86
CA ALA A 331 15.49 6.99 9.71
C ALA A 331 14.52 5.98 10.32
N LYS A 332 13.45 6.49 10.93
CA LYS A 332 12.32 5.67 11.39
C LYS A 332 11.44 5.30 10.19
N SER A 333 10.94 4.08 10.22
CA SER A 333 9.91 3.61 9.29
C SER A 333 8.64 4.44 9.50
N ILE A 334 8.02 4.92 8.42
CA ILE A 334 6.74 5.65 8.52
C ILE A 334 5.71 4.69 9.13
N GLN A 335 5.09 5.10 10.23
CA GLN A 335 4.01 4.38 10.91
C GLN A 335 2.75 5.22 10.81
N GLU A 336 2.46 6.09 11.77
CA GLU A 336 1.34 7.03 11.67
C GLU A 336 1.53 8.04 10.53
N MET A 337 0.42 8.39 9.87
CA MET A 337 0.42 9.43 8.84
C MET A 337 0.30 10.84 9.48
N PRO A 338 1.05 11.84 8.98
CA PRO A 338 0.79 13.24 9.33
C PRO A 338 -0.51 13.72 8.70
N ILE A 339 -0.99 14.87 9.16
CA ILE A 339 -2.17 15.53 8.60
C ILE A 339 -2.01 15.87 7.11
N THR A 340 -3.06 15.65 6.33
CA THR A 340 -3.15 15.98 4.90
C THR A 340 -4.55 16.48 4.56
N SER A 341 -4.67 17.22 3.46
CA SER A 341 -5.93 17.56 2.82
C SER A 341 -5.74 17.75 1.32
N ALA A 342 -6.79 17.58 0.53
CA ALA A 342 -6.78 17.86 -0.90
C ALA A 342 -8.16 18.29 -1.39
N ILE A 343 -8.15 19.06 -2.47
CA ILE A 343 -9.32 19.45 -3.26
C ILE A 343 -9.52 18.35 -4.31
N THR A 344 -10.70 17.74 -4.37
CA THR A 344 -11.00 16.64 -5.29
C THR A 344 -12.09 16.99 -6.30
N SER A 345 -12.88 18.02 -6.03
CA SER A 345 -13.92 18.51 -6.91
C SER A 345 -14.00 20.03 -6.89
N ILE A 346 -14.21 20.61 -8.07
CA ILE A 346 -14.52 22.02 -8.26
C ILE A 346 -15.79 22.06 -9.09
N SER A 347 -16.84 22.66 -8.55
CA SER A 347 -18.10 22.86 -9.26
C SER A 347 -18.33 24.35 -9.53
N ASN A 348 -18.57 24.63 -10.80
CA ASN A 348 -19.10 25.90 -11.26
C ASN A 348 -20.61 25.70 -11.47
N PRO A 349 -21.50 26.33 -10.69
CA PRO A 349 -22.91 26.30 -11.05
C PRO A 349 -23.05 26.88 -12.47
N SER A 350 -23.53 26.05 -13.39
CA SER A 350 -23.75 26.43 -14.79
C SER A 350 -24.78 27.56 -14.82
N SER A 351 -24.48 28.60 -15.60
CA SER A 351 -25.26 29.80 -15.94
C SER A 351 -26.50 30.13 -15.09
N PRO A 352 -26.59 31.34 -14.49
CA PRO A 352 -27.80 31.73 -13.77
C PRO A 352 -29.01 31.79 -14.72
N PRO A 353 -30.25 31.59 -14.22
CA PRO A 353 -31.42 32.15 -14.90
C PRO A 353 -31.19 33.65 -15.09
N SER A 354 -31.59 34.18 -16.25
CA SER A 354 -31.10 35.43 -16.89
C SER A 354 -31.19 36.75 -16.10
N ASP A 355 -31.53 36.74 -14.80
CA ASP A 355 -31.83 37.93 -14.00
C ASP A 355 -31.02 38.07 -12.70
N SER A 356 -30.00 37.24 -12.41
CA SER A 356 -29.17 37.44 -11.21
C SER A 356 -27.83 38.13 -11.51
N LYS A 357 -27.65 39.35 -10.97
CA LYS A 357 -26.39 40.12 -10.96
C LYS A 357 -25.38 39.61 -9.90
N HIS A 358 -25.47 38.35 -9.51
CA HIS A 358 -24.59 37.76 -8.50
C HIS A 358 -23.55 36.91 -9.20
N ASP A 359 -22.26 37.21 -8.98
CA ASP A 359 -21.16 36.32 -9.33
C ASP A 359 -21.47 34.93 -8.77
N ASN A 360 -21.61 33.92 -9.63
CA ASN A 360 -21.85 32.54 -9.21
C ASN A 360 -20.61 32.07 -8.42
N PRO A 361 -20.71 31.85 -7.10
CA PRO A 361 -19.55 31.48 -6.31
C PRO A 361 -19.09 30.07 -6.68
N ILE A 362 -17.78 29.89 -6.79
CA ILE A 362 -17.18 28.57 -7.03
C ILE A 362 -17.33 27.75 -5.75
N SER A 363 -17.70 26.48 -5.91
CA SER A 363 -17.73 25.52 -4.80
C SER A 363 -16.60 24.52 -4.95
N VAL A 364 -15.96 24.19 -3.84
CA VAL A 364 -14.86 23.24 -3.76
C VAL A 364 -15.14 22.21 -2.67
N GLU A 365 -14.76 20.98 -2.96
CA GLU A 365 -14.93 19.85 -2.05
C GLU A 365 -13.64 19.04 -2.01
N GLY A 366 -13.49 18.27 -0.94
CA GLY A 366 -12.30 17.46 -0.75
C GLY A 366 -12.33 16.59 0.49
N TYR A 367 -11.15 16.07 0.81
CA TYR A 367 -10.90 15.32 2.03
C TYR A 367 -9.83 16.01 2.88
N ALA A 368 -9.87 15.73 4.17
CA ALA A 368 -8.78 15.92 5.12
C ALA A 368 -8.61 14.64 5.95
N TYR A 369 -7.40 14.32 6.37
CA TYR A 369 -7.10 13.10 7.13
C TYR A 369 -5.85 13.31 7.99
N SER A 370 -5.85 12.77 9.21
CA SER A 370 -4.68 12.67 10.07
C SER A 370 -4.56 11.24 10.57
N GLY A 371 -3.33 10.72 10.64
CA GLY A 371 -3.06 9.40 11.19
C GLY A 371 -3.23 9.34 12.71
N GLY A 372 -2.89 8.19 13.31
CA GLY A 372 -2.93 8.00 14.77
C GLY A 372 -4.32 8.07 15.42
N GLY A 373 -5.38 8.21 14.62
CA GLY A 373 -6.76 8.33 15.10
C GLY A 373 -7.17 9.75 15.47
N ARG A 374 -6.43 10.76 14.99
CA ARG A 374 -6.66 12.16 15.30
C ARG A 374 -7.76 12.76 14.44
N GLU A 375 -8.79 13.31 15.07
CA GLU A 375 -9.90 13.94 14.36
C GLU A 375 -9.47 15.23 13.65
N ILE A 376 -10.06 15.52 12.50
CA ILE A 376 -9.92 16.83 11.82
C ILE A 376 -10.90 17.82 12.45
N VAL A 377 -10.36 18.88 13.04
CA VAL A 377 -11.15 19.91 13.74
C VAL A 377 -11.39 21.15 12.88
N ARG A 378 -10.60 21.35 11.81
CA ARG A 378 -10.77 22.49 10.89
C ARG A 378 -10.17 22.22 9.52
N VAL A 379 -10.82 22.73 8.48
CA VAL A 379 -10.28 22.86 7.13
C VAL A 379 -10.43 24.32 6.69
N ASP A 380 -9.34 24.90 6.21
CA ASP A 380 -9.24 26.29 5.79
C ASP A 380 -8.98 26.36 4.27
N VAL A 381 -9.71 27.24 3.57
CA VAL A 381 -9.60 27.46 2.12
C VAL A 381 -9.17 28.91 1.85
N SER A 382 -8.27 29.09 0.88
CA SER A 382 -7.73 30.41 0.50
C SER A 382 -7.69 30.59 -1.01
N THR A 383 -7.88 31.82 -1.50
CA THR A 383 -7.73 32.20 -2.92
C THR A 383 -6.71 33.31 -3.17
N ASP A 384 -6.01 33.80 -2.13
CA ASP A 384 -5.13 34.98 -2.21
C ASP A 384 -3.65 34.65 -1.90
N GLY A 385 -3.28 33.38 -2.11
CA GLY A 385 -1.94 32.88 -1.82
C GLY A 385 -1.71 32.50 -0.35
N GLY A 386 -2.78 32.37 0.45
CA GLY A 386 -2.70 31.92 1.84
C GLY A 386 -2.61 33.08 2.85
N LYS A 387 -2.99 34.29 2.44
CA LYS A 387 -2.98 35.49 3.29
C LYS A 387 -4.25 35.56 4.14
N THR A 388 -5.39 35.22 3.55
CA THR A 388 -6.68 35.12 4.23
C THR A 388 -7.30 33.75 4.01
N TRP A 389 -8.10 33.30 4.97
CA TRP A 389 -8.62 31.94 5.01
C TRP A 389 -10.08 31.93 5.44
N ASP A 390 -10.91 31.26 4.67
CA ASP A 390 -12.28 30.93 5.02
C ASP A 390 -12.35 29.50 5.57
N GLN A 391 -13.31 29.23 6.46
CA GLN A 391 -13.50 27.90 7.04
C GLN A 391 -14.46 27.09 6.18
N ALA A 392 -14.05 25.88 5.80
CA ALA A 392 -14.92 24.92 5.14
C ALA A 392 -15.86 24.24 6.13
N GLU A 393 -17.03 23.83 5.65
CA GLU A 393 -17.93 22.96 6.39
C GLU A 393 -17.37 21.54 6.40
N LEU A 394 -17.23 20.94 7.58
CA LEU A 394 -16.88 19.54 7.73
C LEU A 394 -18.15 18.68 7.69
N VAL A 395 -18.16 17.65 6.85
CA VAL A 395 -19.33 16.79 6.67
C VAL A 395 -19.44 15.78 7.82
N ASP A 396 -20.67 15.58 8.31
CA ASP A 396 -20.96 14.62 9.38
C ASP A 396 -21.20 13.21 8.81
N ASP A 397 -20.12 12.46 8.67
CA ASP A 397 -20.13 11.08 8.20
C ASP A 397 -20.14 10.08 9.37
N GLN A 398 -20.97 9.04 9.27
CA GLN A 398 -21.06 7.98 10.28
C GLN A 398 -19.91 7.00 10.15
N MET A 399 -19.14 6.78 11.22
CA MET A 399 -17.99 5.87 11.24
C MET A 399 -18.11 4.80 12.34
N SER A 400 -17.50 3.65 12.09
CA SER A 400 -17.32 2.57 13.07
C SER A 400 -15.87 2.51 13.54
N GLY A 401 -15.63 2.38 14.84
CA GLY A 401 -14.28 2.25 15.42
C GLY A 401 -14.13 3.02 16.73
N ALA A 402 -12.99 2.85 17.38
CA ALA A 402 -12.65 3.45 18.67
C ALA A 402 -12.14 4.90 18.55
N ARG A 403 -11.65 5.33 17.38
CA ARG A 403 -11.10 6.67 17.12
C ARG A 403 -11.40 7.15 15.69
N ALA A 404 -10.97 8.37 15.36
CA ALA A 404 -11.12 8.96 14.03
C ALA A 404 -10.15 8.32 13.01
N TRP A 405 -10.49 7.13 12.52
CA TRP A 405 -9.65 6.36 11.59
C TRP A 405 -9.86 6.68 10.12
N CYS A 406 -10.92 7.42 9.79
CA CYS A 406 -11.26 7.76 8.42
C CYS A 406 -11.04 9.25 8.14
N TRP A 407 -11.02 9.60 6.86
CA TRP A 407 -11.01 10.98 6.40
C TRP A 407 -12.23 11.75 6.91
N LYS A 408 -12.11 13.07 6.93
CA LYS A 408 -13.22 14.01 7.06
C LYS A 408 -13.42 14.66 5.71
N ARG A 409 -14.61 14.46 5.11
CA ARG A 409 -14.99 15.21 3.91
C ARG A 409 -15.32 16.64 4.29
N TRP A 410 -15.04 17.57 3.39
CA TRP A 410 -15.33 18.97 3.60
C TRP A 410 -15.85 19.62 2.32
N ARG A 411 -16.62 20.69 2.48
CA ARG A 411 -17.13 21.51 1.38
C ARG A 411 -17.05 22.98 1.71
N TYR A 412 -16.77 23.80 0.69
CA TYR A 412 -16.81 25.25 0.82
C TYR A 412 -17.46 25.85 -0.44
N SER A 413 -18.45 26.69 -0.21
CA SER A 413 -19.15 27.46 -1.25
C SER A 413 -19.00 28.94 -0.92
N GLY A 414 -18.61 29.75 -1.92
CA GLY A 414 -18.42 31.18 -1.70
C GLY A 414 -17.14 31.75 -2.29
N LEU A 415 -16.32 30.94 -2.97
CA LEU A 415 -15.08 31.40 -3.58
C LEU A 415 -15.41 32.44 -4.66
N LYS A 416 -14.93 33.67 -4.43
CA LYS A 416 -15.02 34.75 -5.40
C LYS A 416 -14.04 34.51 -6.53
N ARG A 417 -14.49 34.68 -7.76
CA ARG A 417 -13.59 34.73 -8.91
C ARG A 417 -12.83 36.05 -8.88
N ASN A 418 -11.51 35.98 -8.79
CA ASN A 418 -10.69 37.13 -9.15
C ASN A 418 -10.61 37.20 -10.68
N SER A 419 -10.41 38.39 -11.24
CA SER A 419 -10.18 38.54 -12.68
C SER A 419 -8.86 37.87 -13.06
N GLY A 420 -8.92 36.67 -13.67
CA GLY A 420 -7.75 35.89 -14.09
C GLY A 420 -7.65 34.52 -13.41
N LYS A 421 -6.52 33.83 -13.62
CA LYS A 421 -6.23 32.55 -12.98
C LYS A 421 -6.21 32.71 -11.46
N THR A 422 -6.99 31.91 -10.75
CA THR A 422 -7.01 31.92 -9.28
C THR A 422 -6.48 30.58 -8.77
N THR A 423 -5.54 30.61 -7.82
CA THR A 423 -5.08 29.39 -7.15
C THR A 423 -5.85 29.21 -5.85
N VAL A 424 -6.63 28.13 -5.75
CA VAL A 424 -7.28 27.71 -4.52
C VAL A 424 -6.29 26.88 -3.70
N LEU A 425 -6.14 27.24 -2.43
CA LEU A 425 -5.31 26.54 -1.46
C LEU A 425 -6.20 25.89 -0.39
N VAL A 426 -5.82 24.71 0.08
CA VAL A 426 -6.45 24.10 1.26
C VAL A 426 -5.42 23.59 2.26
N LYS A 427 -5.74 23.73 3.55
CA LYS A 427 -5.01 23.14 4.67
C LYS A 427 -5.97 22.66 5.76
N ALA A 428 -5.60 21.63 6.49
CA ALA A 428 -6.36 21.11 7.62
C ALA A 428 -5.62 21.32 8.96
N THR A 429 -6.36 21.20 10.06
CA THR A 429 -5.86 21.13 11.43
C THR A 429 -6.51 19.94 12.15
N ASP A 430 -5.72 19.13 12.85
CA ASP A 430 -6.22 17.99 13.64
C ASP A 430 -6.45 18.36 15.12
N GLU A 431 -7.02 17.45 15.90
CA GLU A 431 -7.35 17.65 17.31
C GLU A 431 -6.13 17.94 18.21
N ALA A 432 -4.93 17.56 17.76
CA ALA A 432 -3.66 17.88 18.41
C ALA A 432 -3.06 19.19 17.89
N TYR A 433 -3.80 19.93 17.06
CA TYR A 433 -3.40 21.17 16.40
C TYR A 433 -2.17 21.05 15.50
N ASN A 434 -1.86 19.84 15.00
CA ASN A 434 -0.93 19.72 13.89
C ASN A 434 -1.55 20.36 12.65
N THR A 435 -0.72 21.04 11.86
CA THR A 435 -1.12 21.70 10.60
C THR A 435 -0.17 21.32 9.48
N GLN A 436 -0.65 21.47 8.25
CA GLN A 436 0.15 21.25 7.04
C GLN A 436 1.15 22.40 6.80
N PRO A 437 2.37 22.10 6.32
CA PRO A 437 3.34 23.12 5.95
C PRO A 437 2.90 23.87 4.69
N GLU A 438 3.40 25.10 4.52
CA GLU A 438 3.02 25.96 3.39
C GLU A 438 3.53 25.43 2.03
N SER A 439 4.77 24.93 1.98
CA SER A 439 5.46 24.60 0.73
C SER A 439 6.01 23.17 0.71
N TYR A 440 6.12 22.62 -0.49
CA TYR A 440 6.68 21.29 -0.70
C TYR A 440 8.21 21.28 -0.56
N GLU A 441 8.88 22.39 -0.85
CA GLU A 441 10.33 22.51 -0.67
C GLU A 441 10.73 22.32 0.80
N ALA A 442 9.93 22.82 1.73
CA ALA A 442 10.18 22.71 3.17
C ALA A 442 10.18 21.25 3.68
N ILE A 443 9.45 20.37 2.99
CA ILE A 443 9.32 18.95 3.35
C ILE A 443 9.86 18.00 2.25
N TYR A 444 10.61 18.55 1.31
CA TYR A 444 11.09 17.79 0.17
C TYR A 444 11.97 16.62 0.62
N ASN A 445 11.72 15.46 0.02
CA ASN A 445 12.58 14.28 0.12
C ASN A 445 12.60 13.57 -1.23
N THR A 446 13.72 12.93 -1.56
CA THR A 446 13.94 12.31 -2.88
C THR A 446 12.95 11.20 -3.22
N ARG A 447 12.33 10.55 -2.21
CA ARG A 447 11.28 9.53 -2.42
C ARG A 447 9.89 10.14 -2.63
N GLY A 448 9.72 11.44 -2.45
CA GLY A 448 8.43 12.11 -2.55
C GLY A 448 7.37 11.56 -1.60
N ASN A 449 7.78 11.04 -0.45
CA ASN A 449 6.88 10.54 0.59
C ASN A 449 6.36 11.71 1.44
N LEU A 450 5.19 11.53 2.06
CA LEU A 450 4.58 12.50 2.99
C LEU A 450 4.37 13.90 2.39
N ALA A 451 3.97 13.96 1.12
CA ALA A 451 3.68 15.19 0.38
C ALA A 451 2.41 15.88 0.91
N THR A 452 2.55 16.55 2.06
CA THR A 452 1.44 17.06 2.88
C THR A 452 1.37 18.58 2.94
N ALA A 453 2.15 19.31 2.13
CA ALA A 453 2.01 20.76 2.02
C ALA A 453 0.59 21.16 1.54
N TRP A 454 0.24 22.44 1.64
CA TRP A 454 -1.06 22.95 1.20
C TRP A 454 -1.34 22.53 -0.24
N HIS A 455 -2.49 21.90 -0.48
CA HIS A 455 -2.87 21.51 -1.84
C HIS A 455 -3.29 22.74 -2.62
N ARG A 456 -2.87 22.80 -3.88
CA ARG A 456 -3.03 23.97 -4.73
C ARG A 456 -3.69 23.54 -6.03
N VAL A 457 -4.80 24.17 -6.39
CA VAL A 457 -5.49 23.92 -7.66
C VAL A 457 -5.76 25.25 -8.35
N GLU A 458 -5.37 25.36 -9.62
CA GLU A 458 -5.67 26.52 -10.45
C GLU A 458 -7.07 26.38 -11.06
N ILE A 459 -7.86 27.46 -10.99
CA ILE A 459 -9.22 27.59 -11.52
C ILE A 459 -9.35 28.78 -12.48
#